data_AF-A0A2M7HZA9-F1
#
_entry.id   AF-A0A2M7HZA9-F1
#
_cell.length_a   1.000
_cell.length_b   1.000
_cell.length_c   1.000
_cell.angle_alpha   90.00
_cell.angle_beta   90.00
_cell.angle_gamma   90.00
#
_symmetry.space_group_name_H-M   'P 1'
#
loop_
_entity.id
_entity.type
_entity.pdbx_description
1 polymer ?
#
loop_
_entity_poly.entity_id
_entity_poly.type
_entity_poly.pdbx_seq_one_letter_code
_entity_poly.pdbx_strand_id
1 'polypeptide(L)'
;MSNLKRFFASLTVASTILMTGAGAILPVTAVTIADGDLVKSADSSAVYLIQGAKKRVIPHLNVYLSWGYPSNFSTVKTVSAADLALYADDNAVPFRDGAMFRGTAQSLGGKEASAVFYVEDAQLRAIKSAEIYQALFNDANWTKVTWVPDDLLTKFNYPMG
;
A
#
# COMPACT_ATOMS: atom_id res chain seq x y z
N MET A 1 -37.43 27.67 -59.73
CA MET A 1 -36.60 27.61 -60.94
C MET A 1 -35.20 28.10 -60.61
N SER A 2 -34.22 27.23 -60.84
CA SER A 2 -32.77 27.41 -60.99
C SER A 2 -32.18 28.84 -60.90
N ASN A 3 -31.10 29.03 -60.11
CA ASN A 3 -29.73 29.02 -60.66
C ASN A 3 -28.63 29.30 -59.62
N LEU A 4 -27.76 28.31 -59.51
CA LEU A 4 -26.44 28.23 -58.91
C LEU A 4 -25.41 29.20 -59.54
N LYS A 5 -24.45 29.74 -58.73
CA LYS A 5 -22.99 29.79 -59.03
C LYS A 5 -22.11 30.49 -57.95
N ARG A 6 -21.17 29.69 -57.40
CA ARG A 6 -19.72 29.94 -57.07
C ARG A 6 -19.37 30.80 -55.84
N PHE A 7 -18.89 30.20 -54.75
CA PHE A 7 -17.50 29.78 -54.41
C PHE A 7 -16.51 30.92 -54.14
N PHE A 8 -16.17 31.13 -52.86
CA PHE A 8 -14.89 31.65 -52.40
C PHE A 8 -14.37 30.79 -51.25
N ALA A 9 -13.12 30.36 -51.40
CA ALA A 9 -12.40 29.45 -50.52
C ALA A 9 -11.84 30.17 -49.28
N SER A 10 -11.78 29.47 -48.15
CA SER A 10 -10.79 29.78 -47.11
C SER A 10 -10.14 28.47 -46.66
N LEU A 11 -8.81 28.52 -46.66
CA LEU A 11 -7.84 27.43 -46.69
C LEU A 11 -7.49 27.05 -45.25
N THR A 12 -8.10 26.01 -44.69
CA THR A 12 -7.59 25.41 -43.44
C THR A 12 -6.51 24.40 -43.80
N VAL A 13 -5.27 24.72 -43.44
CA VAL A 13 -4.10 23.86 -43.65
C VAL A 13 -4.32 22.52 -42.94
N ALA A 14 -4.40 21.47 -43.74
CA ALA A 14 -4.25 20.10 -43.27
C ALA A 14 -2.80 19.91 -42.79
N SER A 15 -2.64 19.44 -41.55
CA SER A 15 -1.39 18.86 -41.08
C SER A 15 -1.68 17.45 -40.61
N THR A 16 -1.68 16.53 -41.58
CA THR A 16 -1.69 15.09 -41.34
C THR A 16 -0.32 14.69 -40.82
N ILE A 17 -0.19 14.42 -39.52
CA ILE A 17 0.94 13.66 -39.00
C ILE A 17 0.59 12.18 -39.13
N LEU A 18 0.95 11.60 -40.28
CA LEU A 18 1.05 10.16 -40.47
C LEU A 18 2.37 9.69 -39.85
N MET A 19 2.36 9.41 -38.56
CA MET A 19 3.41 8.62 -37.91
C MET A 19 2.96 7.16 -37.92
N THR A 20 3.17 6.47 -39.04
CA THR A 20 3.11 5.00 -39.09
C THR A 20 4.33 4.43 -38.39
N GLY A 21 4.30 4.43 -37.06
CA GLY A 21 5.04 3.45 -36.28
C GLY A 21 4.12 2.25 -36.09
N ALA A 22 4.34 1.17 -36.83
CA ALA A 22 3.72 -0.12 -36.55
C ALA A 22 4.35 -0.72 -35.28
N GLY A 23 4.17 -0.05 -34.14
CA GLY A 23 4.29 -0.69 -32.84
C GLY A 23 3.03 -1.53 -32.69
N ALA A 24 3.18 -2.84 -32.54
CA ALA A 24 2.05 -3.67 -32.12
C ALA A 24 1.47 -3.04 -30.85
N ILE A 25 0.26 -2.49 -30.95
CA ILE A 25 -0.55 -2.15 -29.79
C ILE A 25 -0.91 -3.50 -29.18
N LEU A 26 -0.02 -4.00 -28.31
CA LEU A 26 -0.37 -5.14 -27.49
C LEU A 26 -1.59 -4.68 -26.68
N PRO A 27 -2.72 -5.40 -26.72
CA PRO A 27 -3.84 -5.07 -25.86
C PRO A 27 -3.31 -5.15 -24.43
N VAL A 28 -3.20 -4.00 -23.76
CA VAL A 28 -3.08 -3.97 -22.30
C VAL A 28 -4.41 -4.50 -21.81
N THR A 29 -4.46 -5.79 -21.50
CA THR A 29 -5.54 -6.35 -20.70
C THR A 29 -5.57 -5.57 -19.40
N ALA A 30 -6.61 -4.76 -19.23
CA ALA A 30 -6.84 -4.03 -18.00
C ALA A 30 -6.87 -5.04 -16.84
N VAL A 31 -5.97 -4.86 -15.87
CA VAL A 31 -5.96 -5.66 -14.66
C VAL A 31 -7.17 -5.26 -13.84
N THR A 32 -8.08 -6.19 -13.58
CA THR A 32 -9.25 -5.94 -12.73
C THR A 32 -8.81 -5.82 -11.27
N ILE A 33 -9.15 -4.69 -10.66
CA ILE A 33 -8.96 -4.42 -9.23
C ILE A 33 -10.25 -4.78 -8.49
N ALA A 34 -10.13 -5.66 -7.51
CA ALA A 34 -11.21 -6.12 -6.65
C ALA A 34 -10.95 -5.72 -5.18
N ASP A 35 -12.00 -5.74 -4.38
CA ASP A 35 -11.90 -5.55 -2.94
C ASP A 35 -10.99 -6.61 -2.31
N GLY A 36 -10.11 -6.19 -1.39
CA GLY A 36 -9.10 -7.03 -0.77
C GLY A 36 -7.82 -7.22 -1.59
N ASP A 37 -7.75 -6.70 -2.82
CA ASP A 37 -6.53 -6.79 -3.61
C ASP A 37 -5.38 -5.97 -3.00
N LEU A 38 -4.17 -6.51 -3.13
CA LEU A 38 -2.94 -5.75 -2.98
C LEU A 38 -2.49 -5.25 -4.34
N VAL A 39 -2.24 -3.96 -4.44
CA VAL A 39 -1.91 -3.32 -5.71
C VAL A 39 -0.73 -2.34 -5.57
N LYS A 40 -0.04 -2.09 -6.68
CA LYS A 40 0.98 -1.04 -6.81
C LYS A 40 0.98 -0.46 -8.22
N SER A 41 1.49 0.76 -8.41
CA SER A 41 1.86 1.24 -9.74
C SER A 41 3.27 0.79 -10.10
N ALA A 42 3.57 0.73 -11.41
CA ALA A 42 4.91 0.36 -11.88
C ALA A 42 5.99 1.34 -11.40
N ASP A 43 5.64 2.63 -11.32
CA ASP A 43 6.57 3.72 -10.99
C ASP A 43 6.73 3.98 -9.48
N SER A 44 6.03 3.22 -8.63
CA SER A 44 6.08 3.38 -7.17
C SER A 44 6.38 2.07 -6.46
N SER A 45 7.16 2.13 -5.38
CA SER A 45 7.36 0.99 -4.48
C SER A 45 6.19 0.78 -3.50
N ALA A 46 5.32 1.79 -3.33
CA ALA A 46 4.20 1.72 -2.39
C ALA A 46 3.20 0.63 -2.78
N VAL A 47 2.83 -0.20 -1.79
CA VAL A 47 1.79 -1.21 -1.92
C VAL A 47 0.54 -0.71 -1.21
N TYR A 48 -0.62 -0.91 -1.82
CA TYR A 48 -1.91 -0.52 -1.27
C TYR A 48 -2.83 -1.73 -1.15
N LEU A 49 -3.58 -1.79 -0.06
CA LEU A 49 -4.73 -2.68 0.09
C LEU A 49 -6.00 -1.94 -0.37
N ILE A 50 -6.77 -2.56 -1.26
CA ILE A 50 -8.06 -2.04 -1.70
C ILE A 50 -9.14 -2.48 -0.72
N GLN A 51 -9.91 -1.50 -0.22
CA GLN A 51 -11.05 -1.71 0.69
C GLN A 51 -12.22 -0.82 0.27
N GLY A 52 -13.20 -1.41 -0.40
CA GLY A 52 -14.31 -0.72 -1.05
C GLY A 52 -13.81 0.31 -2.06
N ALA A 53 -14.27 1.56 -1.93
CA ALA A 53 -13.85 2.68 -2.79
C ALA A 53 -12.54 3.36 -2.32
N LYS A 54 -11.79 2.72 -1.41
CA LYS A 54 -10.59 3.31 -0.82
C LYS A 54 -9.35 2.44 -1.01
N LYS A 55 -8.19 3.09 -0.99
CA LYS A 55 -6.87 2.46 -0.94
C LYS A 55 -6.16 2.80 0.37
N ARG A 56 -5.57 1.79 1.00
CA ARG A 56 -4.83 1.92 2.26
C ARG A 56 -3.39 1.56 2.02
N VAL A 57 -2.48 2.50 2.25
CA VAL A 57 -1.05 2.23 2.09
C VAL A 57 -0.58 1.17 3.09
N ILE A 58 0.19 0.21 2.61
CA ILE A 58 1.01 -0.66 3.45
C ILE A 58 2.35 0.03 3.64
N PRO A 59 2.61 0.55 4.83
CA PRO A 59 3.68 1.52 5.03
C PRO A 59 5.08 0.92 5.07
N HIS A 60 5.18 -0.40 5.30
CA HIS A 60 6.44 -1.09 5.53
C HIS A 60 6.30 -2.60 5.39
N LEU A 61 7.42 -3.24 5.08
CA LEU A 61 7.51 -4.69 4.89
C LEU A 61 7.04 -5.46 6.13
N ASN A 62 7.42 -5.04 7.34
CA ASN A 62 7.00 -5.74 8.56
C ASN A 62 5.47 -5.71 8.76
N VAL A 63 4.79 -4.63 8.36
CA VAL A 63 3.33 -4.60 8.36
C VAL A 63 2.80 -5.60 7.35
N TYR A 64 3.27 -5.55 6.11
CA TYR A 64 2.91 -6.50 5.04
C TYR A 64 3.04 -7.97 5.50
N LEU A 65 4.19 -8.33 6.08
CA LEU A 65 4.46 -9.69 6.55
C LEU A 65 3.60 -10.08 7.76
N SER A 66 3.23 -9.15 8.63
CA SER A 66 2.34 -9.45 9.77
C SER A 66 0.96 -9.92 9.32
N TRP A 67 0.52 -9.53 8.13
CA TRP A 67 -0.73 -10.00 7.51
C TRP A 67 -0.60 -11.37 6.84
N GLY A 68 0.60 -11.97 6.82
CA GLY A 68 0.87 -13.28 6.22
C GLY A 68 1.06 -13.25 4.71
N TYR A 69 1.22 -12.07 4.11
CA TYR A 69 1.48 -11.94 2.69
C TYR A 69 2.90 -12.41 2.31
N PRO A 70 3.11 -12.97 1.11
CA PRO A 70 4.38 -13.57 0.73
C PRO A 70 5.46 -12.51 0.47
N SER A 71 6.66 -12.71 1.01
CA SER A 71 7.78 -11.76 0.98
C SER A 71 8.29 -11.40 -0.42
N ASN A 72 7.96 -12.20 -1.43
CA ASN A 72 8.29 -11.95 -2.83
C ASN A 72 7.23 -11.08 -3.56
N PHE A 73 6.21 -10.60 -2.85
CA PHE A 73 5.14 -9.75 -3.40
C PHE A 73 4.33 -10.40 -4.53
N SER A 74 4.32 -11.74 -4.63
CA SER A 74 3.65 -12.45 -5.72
C SER A 74 2.13 -12.24 -5.79
N THR A 75 1.52 -11.78 -4.69
CA THR A 75 0.09 -11.45 -4.60
C THR A 75 -0.21 -9.99 -4.91
N VAL A 76 0.80 -9.15 -5.13
CA VAL A 76 0.62 -7.73 -5.42
C VAL A 76 0.46 -7.53 -6.93
N LYS A 77 -0.68 -6.98 -7.34
CA LYS A 77 -0.98 -6.66 -8.74
C LYS A 77 -0.34 -5.33 -9.13
N THR A 78 0.34 -5.30 -10.28
CA THR A 78 0.77 -4.04 -10.89
C THR A 78 -0.37 -3.48 -11.72
N VAL A 79 -0.79 -2.25 -11.44
CA VAL A 79 -1.91 -1.54 -12.08
C VAL A 79 -1.45 -0.15 -12.55
N SER A 80 -2.27 0.53 -13.34
CA SER A 80 -1.92 1.90 -13.76
C SER A 80 -2.07 2.87 -12.58
N ALA A 81 -1.28 3.95 -12.59
CA ALA A 81 -1.44 5.02 -11.60
C ALA A 81 -2.83 5.70 -11.73
N ALA A 82 -3.39 5.74 -12.94
CA ALA A 82 -4.72 6.29 -13.20
C ALA A 82 -5.83 5.46 -12.52
N ASP A 83 -5.75 4.12 -12.60
CA ASP A 83 -6.73 3.23 -11.93
C ASP A 83 -6.63 3.37 -10.41
N LEU A 84 -5.41 3.45 -9.87
CA LEU A 84 -5.17 3.67 -8.44
C LEU A 84 -5.72 5.02 -7.94
N ALA A 85 -5.69 6.05 -8.78
CA ALA A 85 -6.19 7.38 -8.44
C ALA A 85 -7.72 7.43 -8.29
N LEU A 86 -8.45 6.43 -8.78
CA LEU A 86 -9.90 6.31 -8.62
C LEU A 86 -10.32 5.95 -7.19
N TYR A 87 -9.40 5.42 -6.37
CA TYR A 87 -9.64 5.05 -4.98
C TYR A 87 -9.20 6.17 -4.05
N ALA A 88 -10.08 6.59 -3.13
CA ALA A 88 -9.74 7.59 -2.12
C ALA A 88 -8.70 7.05 -1.14
N ASP A 89 -7.82 7.91 -0.63
CA ASP A 89 -6.89 7.51 0.43
C ASP A 89 -7.64 7.29 1.75
N ASP A 90 -7.18 6.30 2.51
CA ASP A 90 -7.61 6.07 3.89
C ASP A 90 -6.40 5.81 4.78
N ASN A 91 -6.64 5.69 6.09
CA ASN A 91 -5.62 5.36 7.07
C ASN A 91 -4.82 4.13 6.62
N ALA A 92 -3.51 4.20 6.83
CA ALA A 92 -2.61 3.10 6.52
C ALA A 92 -3.05 1.78 7.18
N VAL A 93 -2.63 0.67 6.58
CA VAL A 93 -2.85 -0.65 7.16
C VAL A 93 -1.98 -0.76 8.43
N PRO A 94 -2.54 -1.07 9.62
CA PRO A 94 -1.77 -1.29 10.83
C PRO A 94 -1.11 -2.68 10.81
N PHE A 95 -0.22 -2.96 11.76
CA PHE A 95 0.14 -4.35 12.08
C PHE A 95 -1.12 -5.20 12.36
N ARG A 96 -1.11 -6.46 11.92
CA ARG A 96 -2.20 -7.40 12.20
C ARG A 96 -2.29 -7.71 13.69
N ASP A 97 -3.50 -7.93 14.18
CA ASP A 97 -3.71 -8.53 15.51
C ASP A 97 -2.90 -9.82 15.66
N GLY A 98 -2.31 -9.98 16.85
CA GLY A 98 -1.36 -11.03 17.17
C GLY A 98 0.11 -10.68 16.84
N ALA A 99 0.37 -9.60 16.11
CA ALA A 99 1.74 -9.17 15.85
C ALA A 99 2.42 -8.70 17.14
N MET A 100 3.71 -8.97 17.24
CA MET A 100 4.57 -8.43 18.29
C MET A 100 5.73 -7.68 17.67
N PHE A 101 5.96 -6.47 18.16
CA PHE A 101 7.08 -5.67 17.69
C PHE A 101 7.67 -4.80 18.78
N ARG A 102 8.87 -4.30 18.49
CA ARG A 102 9.56 -3.27 19.27
C ARG A 102 10.38 -2.37 18.36
N GLY A 103 10.66 -1.16 18.83
CA GLY A 103 11.62 -0.26 18.18
C GLY A 103 13.06 -0.71 18.33
N THR A 104 13.94 -0.07 17.57
CA THR A 104 15.39 -0.31 17.58
C THR A 104 16.10 0.54 18.62
N ALA A 105 15.74 1.83 18.73
CA ALA A 105 16.31 2.75 19.70
C ALA A 105 15.26 3.59 20.43
N GLN A 106 14.04 3.71 19.88
CA GLN A 106 12.93 4.43 20.49
C GLN A 106 11.73 3.51 20.73
N SER A 107 10.72 4.04 21.42
CA SER A 107 9.50 3.31 21.75
C SER A 107 8.28 4.23 21.63
N LEU A 108 7.10 3.66 21.85
CA LEU A 108 5.81 4.33 21.71
C LEU A 108 5.16 4.61 23.06
N GLY A 109 4.24 5.57 23.10
CA GLY A 109 3.38 5.81 24.26
C GLY A 109 4.13 6.13 25.56
N GLY A 110 5.30 6.78 25.47
CA GLY A 110 6.14 7.12 26.63
C GLY A 110 6.77 5.90 27.33
N LYS A 111 6.86 4.75 26.65
CA LYS A 111 7.51 3.55 27.18
C LYS A 111 9.02 3.56 26.94
N GLU A 112 9.72 2.70 27.66
CA GLU A 112 11.15 2.45 27.47
C GLU A 112 11.45 1.91 26.07
N ALA A 113 12.66 2.17 25.56
CA ALA A 113 13.17 1.66 24.26
C ALA A 113 13.13 0.12 24.16
N SER A 114 13.08 -0.58 25.31
CA SER A 114 13.00 -2.03 25.39
C SER A 114 11.59 -2.59 25.36
N ALA A 115 10.55 -1.75 25.37
CA ALA A 115 9.17 -2.21 25.43
C ALA A 115 8.78 -3.00 24.17
N VAL A 116 8.14 -4.16 24.41
CA VAL A 116 7.51 -4.96 23.37
C VAL A 116 6.02 -4.71 23.38
N PHE A 117 5.45 -4.48 22.22
CA PHE A 117 4.02 -4.30 22.03
C PHE A 117 3.41 -5.51 21.36
N TYR A 118 2.33 -6.01 21.94
CA TYR A 118 1.42 -6.96 21.33
C TYR A 118 0.23 -6.21 20.74
N VAL A 119 -0.15 -6.52 19.51
CA VAL A 119 -1.33 -5.93 18.86
C VAL A 119 -2.55 -6.79 19.17
N GLU A 120 -3.54 -6.20 19.83
CA GLU A 120 -4.83 -6.84 20.13
C GLU A 120 -5.96 -5.85 19.89
N ASP A 121 -7.00 -6.26 19.14
CA ASP A 121 -8.15 -5.42 18.80
C ASP A 121 -7.74 -4.06 18.20
N ALA A 122 -6.73 -4.07 17.33
CA ALA A 122 -6.11 -2.87 16.75
C ALA A 122 -5.49 -1.88 17.77
N GLN A 123 -5.22 -2.31 19.00
CA GLN A 123 -4.55 -1.53 20.04
C GLN A 123 -3.18 -2.11 20.38
N LEU A 124 -2.26 -1.25 20.84
CA LEU A 124 -0.97 -1.71 21.37
C LEU A 124 -1.06 -1.96 22.87
N ARG A 125 -0.77 -3.20 23.24
CA ARG A 125 -0.59 -3.62 24.63
C ARG A 125 0.88 -3.81 24.94
N ALA A 126 1.41 -2.96 25.80
CA ALA A 126 2.79 -3.10 26.25
C ALA A 126 2.93 -4.33 27.16
N ILE A 127 3.87 -5.22 26.83
CA ILE A 127 4.23 -6.35 27.67
C ILE A 127 5.09 -5.82 28.82
N LYS A 128 4.65 -6.02 30.07
CA LYS A 128 5.24 -5.31 31.22
C LYS A 128 6.64 -5.81 31.59
N SER A 129 6.99 -7.04 31.27
CA SER A 129 8.32 -7.60 31.56
C SER A 129 8.65 -8.81 30.69
N ALA A 130 9.92 -9.22 30.71
CA ALA A 130 10.39 -10.43 30.05
C ALA A 130 9.76 -11.70 30.65
N GLU A 131 9.54 -11.74 31.96
CA GLU A 131 8.90 -12.87 32.65
C GLU A 131 7.46 -13.05 32.16
N ILE A 132 6.71 -11.95 32.00
CA ILE A 132 5.35 -11.99 31.44
C ILE A 132 5.38 -12.44 29.98
N TYR A 133 6.33 -11.93 29.18
CA TYR A 133 6.49 -12.38 27.80
C TYR A 133 6.68 -13.90 27.74
N GLN A 134 7.62 -14.45 28.52
CA GLN A 134 7.91 -15.89 28.52
C GLN A 134 6.74 -16.71 29.04
N ALA A 135 6.03 -16.24 30.07
CA ALA A 135 4.85 -16.91 30.59
C ALA A 135 3.70 -16.98 29.58
N LEU A 136 3.50 -15.94 28.76
CA LEU A 136 2.42 -15.89 27.77
C LEU A 136 2.76 -16.62 26.47
N PHE A 137 4.01 -16.51 25.99
CA PHE A 137 4.35 -16.90 24.63
C PHE A 137 5.33 -18.08 24.54
N ASN A 138 5.98 -18.46 25.64
CA ASN A 138 6.96 -19.55 25.71
C ASN A 138 7.98 -19.50 24.54
N ASP A 139 8.63 -18.36 24.36
CA ASP A 139 9.53 -18.07 23.25
C ASP A 139 10.89 -17.60 23.77
N ALA A 140 11.71 -18.57 24.18
CA ALA A 140 12.99 -18.33 24.84
C ALA A 140 13.94 -17.44 24.02
N ASN A 141 13.82 -17.49 22.69
CA ASN A 141 14.70 -16.78 21.75
C ASN A 141 14.09 -15.50 21.18
N TRP A 142 12.92 -15.07 21.66
CA TRP A 142 12.24 -13.85 21.20
C TRP A 142 11.97 -13.83 19.69
N THR A 143 11.80 -15.00 19.09
CA THR A 143 11.59 -15.19 17.65
C THR A 143 10.25 -14.63 17.16
N LYS A 144 9.29 -14.42 18.05
CA LYS A 144 7.98 -13.85 17.72
C LYS A 144 7.97 -12.31 17.69
N VAL A 145 9.02 -11.65 18.22
CA VAL A 145 9.11 -10.19 18.24
C VAL A 145 9.82 -9.68 16.99
N THR A 146 9.12 -8.84 16.25
CA THR A 146 9.67 -8.17 15.06
C THR A 146 10.37 -6.88 15.46
N TRP A 147 11.61 -6.71 15.00
CA TRP A 147 12.33 -5.45 15.12
C TRP A 147 11.87 -4.48 14.04
N VAL A 148 11.46 -3.30 14.46
CA VAL A 148 10.89 -2.29 13.58
C VAL A 148 11.75 -1.04 13.67
N PRO A 149 12.20 -0.48 12.53
CA PRO A 149 12.87 0.81 12.50
C PRO A 149 12.03 1.89 13.20
N ASP A 150 12.69 2.76 13.97
CA ASP A 150 11.98 3.77 14.78
C ASP A 150 11.15 4.74 13.93
N ASP A 151 11.56 5.00 12.68
CA ASP A 151 10.82 5.84 11.73
C ASP A 151 9.49 5.22 11.29
N LEU A 152 9.29 3.91 11.47
CA LEU A 152 8.00 3.29 11.24
C LEU A 152 7.02 3.60 12.38
N LEU A 153 7.51 3.65 13.62
CA LEU A 153 6.69 3.84 14.81
C LEU A 153 6.00 5.21 14.80
N THR A 154 6.61 6.21 14.16
CA THR A 154 6.06 7.57 14.06
C THR A 154 5.06 7.76 12.91
N LYS A 155 4.98 6.80 11.96
CA LYS A 155 4.11 6.90 10.78
C LYS A 155 2.68 6.41 11.03
N PHE A 156 2.40 5.81 12.19
CA PHE A 156 1.06 5.33 12.56
C PHE A 156 0.64 5.88 13.90
N ASN A 157 -0.63 6.28 13.97
CA ASN A 157 -1.26 6.46 15.25
C ASN A 157 -1.84 5.11 15.69
N TYR A 158 -1.17 4.46 16.64
CA TYR A 158 -1.74 3.28 17.29
C TYR A 158 -2.39 3.67 18.61
N PRO A 159 -3.68 3.36 18.82
CA PRO A 159 -4.29 3.49 20.12
C PRO A 159 -3.56 2.61 21.14
N MET A 160 -3.35 3.16 22.34
CA MET A 160 -2.84 2.39 23.48
C MET A 160 -4.01 1.70 24.19
N GLY A 161 -3.80 0.43 24.57
CA GLY A 161 -4.77 -0.37 25.33
C GLY A 161 -4.26 -0.80 26.70
#